data_AF-A0A523MTJ7-F1
#
_entry.id   AF-A0A523MTJ7-F1
#
_cell.length_a   1.000
_cell.length_b   1.000
_cell.length_c   1.000
_cell.angle_alpha   90.00
_cell.angle_beta   90.00
_cell.angle_gamma   90.00
#
_symmetry.space_group_name_H-M   'P 1'
#
loop_
_entity.id
_entity.type
_entity.pdbx_description
1 polymer ?
#
loop_
_entity_poly.entity_id
_entity_poly.type
_entity_poly.pdbx_seq_one_letter_code
_entity_poly.pdbx_strand_id
1 'polypeptide(L)'
;MERADSTLSGMFMIPGQPGLSVLILVILLMLGLYMGRSSIHSLILKMTELIASAMNMAAQSMGQAEKKLRDRNREVLLELGQEQVERQLDREFFRVNTVVERDLGRYPALQRVIADQITHIEEDYKNSGQMLPPTPEWIEAVEAVAKLKLDHKNNPLTANILDSIHEASVKHQKQVMKDYRDSVGRRHRLLQGLRPYWRRLTNTIDEVGGTMKSLMDRARDIDTQMARYEEIRQGSEKAERTLRSSAGIQFVVSLFVVLVAVGGAIINFNLIALPMSEMVGATARIGGYQVADISAMVIILVEISMGLFLMEGLRFTRLFPVIGSMDDKLRLRMIWITFTILFSLACVESALAFMRDQIAMDLSALRHSLSAGGVAQAVEVTGVNNWIPMVGQMVMGFILPFALTFVAIPLESLANSTRSVFGDLMALGLRATAFLLRLVGDIFKHLGDGLTHFYDVFIFVPLWVEKTVLAQIRQHREKNDEPKITLTAHEVGVEQVMK
;
A
#
# COMPACT_ATOMS: atom_id res chain seq x y z
N MET A 1 67.25 28.19 -12.32
CA MET A 1 67.19 29.36 -11.41
C MET A 1 67.45 30.69 -12.13
N GLU A 2 68.23 30.71 -13.22
CA GLU A 2 68.67 31.95 -13.90
C GLU A 2 67.65 32.64 -14.85
N ARG A 3 66.48 32.03 -15.09
CA ARG A 3 65.45 32.59 -16.00
C ARG A 3 64.36 33.42 -15.30
N ALA A 4 64.29 33.41 -13.98
CA ALA A 4 63.30 34.20 -13.23
C ALA A 4 63.72 35.68 -13.06
N ASP A 5 65.02 35.96 -12.97
CA ASP A 5 65.53 37.30 -12.64
C ASP A 5 65.39 38.32 -13.79
N SER A 6 65.36 37.86 -15.04
CA SER A 6 65.23 38.75 -16.21
C SER A 6 63.84 39.39 -16.36
N THR A 7 62.79 38.79 -15.77
CA THR A 7 61.43 39.34 -15.83
C THR A 7 61.17 40.40 -14.76
N LEU A 8 61.91 40.35 -13.64
CA LEU A 8 61.81 41.33 -12.56
C LEU A 8 62.59 42.63 -12.86
N SER A 9 63.65 42.57 -13.67
CA SER A 9 64.44 43.76 -14.06
C SER A 9 63.66 44.78 -14.91
N GLY A 10 62.62 44.36 -15.64
CA GLY A 10 61.75 45.27 -16.41
C GLY A 10 60.71 46.02 -15.58
N MET A 11 60.52 45.65 -14.31
CA MET A 11 59.57 46.28 -13.38
C MET A 11 60.19 47.44 -12.57
N PHE A 12 61.51 47.63 -12.66
CA PHE A 12 62.22 48.69 -11.97
C PHE A 12 62.34 49.94 -12.86
N MET A 13 61.42 50.90 -12.69
CA MET A 13 61.45 52.21 -13.36
C MET A 13 62.71 53.04 -13.01
N ILE A 14 63.41 52.70 -11.93
CA ILE A 14 64.63 53.38 -11.47
C ILE A 14 65.72 52.34 -11.16
N PRO A 15 66.88 52.34 -11.87
CA PRO A 15 67.99 51.44 -11.58
C PRO A 15 68.64 51.79 -10.22
N GLY A 16 68.85 50.79 -9.36
CA GLY A 16 69.67 50.92 -8.14
C GLY A 16 68.94 51.07 -6.80
N GLN A 17 67.61 51.23 -6.79
CA GLN A 17 66.81 51.24 -5.55
C GLN A 17 65.48 50.48 -5.74
N PRO A 18 65.45 49.16 -5.51
CA PRO A 18 64.28 48.35 -5.79
C PRO A 18 63.04 48.75 -4.96
N GLY A 19 63.24 49.26 -3.74
CA GLY A 19 62.15 49.71 -2.86
C GLY A 19 61.38 50.91 -3.41
N LEU A 20 62.06 51.91 -4.00
CA LEU A 20 61.40 53.12 -4.53
C LEU A 20 60.58 52.83 -5.77
N SER A 21 61.08 51.99 -6.67
CA SER A 21 60.34 51.63 -7.88
C SER A 21 59.06 50.86 -7.54
N VAL A 22 59.12 49.93 -6.59
CA VAL A 22 57.93 49.20 -6.11
C VAL A 22 56.92 50.16 -5.50
N LEU A 23 57.38 51.13 -4.71
CA LEU A 23 56.52 52.13 -4.06
C LEU A 23 55.82 53.03 -5.08
N ILE A 24 56.55 53.52 -6.09
CA ILE A 24 55.98 54.32 -7.20
C ILE A 24 54.95 53.51 -7.97
N LEU A 25 55.24 52.24 -8.27
CA LEU A 25 54.33 51.35 -9.00
C LEU A 25 53.05 51.07 -8.20
N VAL A 26 53.16 50.88 -6.88
CA VAL A 26 52.00 50.75 -5.98
C VAL A 26 51.17 52.03 -5.94
N ILE A 27 51.80 53.21 -5.91
CA ILE A 27 51.07 54.50 -5.97
C ILE A 27 50.36 54.68 -7.31
N LEU A 28 51.03 54.40 -8.42
CA LEU A 28 50.45 54.49 -9.77
C LEU A 28 49.28 53.51 -9.93
N LEU A 29 49.43 52.30 -9.39
CA LEU A 29 48.38 51.28 -9.37
C LEU A 29 47.19 51.68 -8.48
N MET A 30 47.43 52.26 -7.30
CA MET A 30 46.37 52.84 -6.45
C MET A 30 45.63 53.98 -7.15
N LEU A 31 46.34 54.87 -7.84
CA LEU A 31 45.74 56.01 -8.54
C LEU A 31 44.89 55.55 -9.73
N GLY A 32 45.37 54.55 -10.47
CA GLY A 32 44.62 53.91 -11.55
C GLY A 32 43.34 53.21 -11.05
N LEU A 33 43.42 52.50 -9.93
CA LEU A 33 42.26 51.89 -9.27
C LEU A 33 41.26 52.96 -8.80
N TYR A 34 41.73 54.03 -8.17
CA TYR A 34 40.88 55.14 -7.71
C TYR A 34 40.10 55.79 -8.87
N MET A 35 40.76 56.05 -10.00
CA MET A 35 40.11 56.67 -11.17
C MET A 35 39.05 55.75 -11.81
N GLY A 36 39.23 54.43 -11.70
CA GLY A 36 38.30 53.41 -12.20
C GLY A 36 37.17 53.03 -11.23
N ARG A 37 37.14 53.59 -10.01
CA ARG A 37 36.25 53.15 -8.91
C ARG A 37 34.78 53.11 -9.29
N SER A 38 34.24 54.18 -9.87
CA SER A 38 32.81 54.26 -10.20
C SER A 38 32.42 53.23 -11.26
N SER A 39 33.26 53.06 -12.29
CA SER A 39 33.09 52.05 -13.33
C SER A 39 33.14 50.64 -12.76
N ILE A 40 34.11 50.33 -11.90
CA ILE A 40 34.29 49.00 -11.30
C ILE A 40 33.15 48.68 -10.31
N HIS A 41 32.75 49.62 -9.45
CA HIS A 41 31.59 49.43 -8.57
C HIS A 41 30.32 49.18 -9.38
N SER A 42 30.08 49.99 -10.42
CA SER A 42 28.91 49.82 -11.27
C SER A 42 28.92 48.49 -12.04
N LEU A 43 30.09 48.02 -12.47
CA LEU A 43 30.24 46.73 -13.15
C LEU A 43 29.97 45.57 -12.21
N ILE A 44 30.57 45.59 -11.01
CA ILE A 44 30.38 44.54 -9.98
C ILE A 44 28.90 44.44 -9.63
N LEU A 45 28.27 45.55 -9.25
CA LEU A 45 26.88 45.57 -8.81
C LEU A 45 25.91 45.11 -9.90
N LYS A 46 26.07 45.61 -11.14
CA LYS A 46 25.21 45.20 -12.26
C LYS A 46 25.40 43.73 -12.63
N MET A 47 26.62 43.22 -12.58
CA MET A 47 26.90 41.80 -12.85
C MET A 47 26.31 40.90 -11.78
N THR A 48 26.47 41.25 -10.50
CA THR A 48 25.89 40.47 -9.40
C THR A 48 24.37 40.56 -9.39
N GLU A 49 23.79 41.72 -9.71
CA GLU A 49 22.33 41.90 -9.85
C GLU A 49 21.76 41.12 -11.04
N LEU A 50 22.47 41.04 -12.16
CA LEU A 50 22.07 40.25 -13.32
C LEU A 50 22.06 38.75 -12.98
N ILE A 51 23.11 38.25 -12.33
CA ILE A 51 23.20 36.85 -11.87
C ILE A 51 22.08 36.56 -10.86
N ALA A 52 21.89 37.43 -9.86
CA ALA A 52 20.84 37.28 -8.87
C ALA A 52 19.44 37.26 -9.50
N SER A 53 19.18 38.15 -10.47
CA SER A 53 17.92 38.23 -11.20
C SER A 53 17.67 36.98 -12.04
N ALA A 54 18.69 36.47 -12.74
CA ALA A 54 18.59 35.24 -13.50
C ALA A 54 18.27 34.03 -12.61
N MET A 55 18.93 33.91 -11.45
CA MET A 55 18.67 32.85 -10.47
C MET A 55 17.25 32.93 -9.90
N ASN A 56 16.78 34.15 -9.57
CA ASN A 56 15.42 34.36 -9.08
C ASN A 56 14.35 34.06 -10.14
N MET A 57 14.59 34.41 -11.40
CA MET A 57 13.72 34.06 -12.51
C MET A 57 13.66 32.53 -12.71
N ALA A 58 14.81 31.86 -12.68
CA ALA A 58 14.88 30.40 -12.73
C ALA A 58 14.10 29.76 -11.57
N ALA A 59 14.26 30.28 -10.34
CA ALA A 59 13.51 29.80 -9.18
C ALA A 59 11.99 29.98 -9.31
N GLN A 60 11.53 31.10 -9.89
CA GLN A 60 10.12 31.31 -10.17
C GLN A 60 9.59 30.30 -11.20
N SER A 61 10.34 30.05 -12.27
CA SER A 61 9.97 29.07 -13.29
C SER A 61 9.87 27.65 -12.70
N MET A 62 10.82 27.27 -11.84
CA MET A 62 10.84 25.99 -11.15
C MET A 62 9.68 25.85 -10.15
N GLY A 63 9.32 26.94 -9.47
CA GLY A 63 8.14 26.99 -8.60
C GLY A 63 6.81 26.88 -9.36
N GLN A 64 6.72 27.41 -10.58
CA GLN A 64 5.54 27.19 -11.44
C GLN A 64 5.48 25.75 -11.95
N ALA A 65 6.61 25.16 -12.32
CA ALA A 65 6.70 23.75 -12.70
C ALA A 65 6.29 22.81 -11.56
N GLU A 66 6.70 23.11 -10.31
CA GLU A 66 6.28 22.37 -9.12
C GLU A 66 4.76 22.39 -8.94
N LYS A 67 4.13 23.57 -9.01
CA LYS A 67 2.67 23.70 -8.91
C LYS A 67 1.95 22.89 -9.98
N LYS A 68 2.36 23.04 -11.24
CA LYS A 68 1.77 22.32 -12.38
C LYS A 68 1.91 20.80 -12.23
N LEU A 69 3.06 20.33 -11.74
CA LEU A 69 3.29 18.92 -11.48
C LEU A 69 2.40 18.41 -10.33
N ARG A 70 2.25 19.19 -9.26
CA ARG A 70 1.42 18.84 -8.11
C ARG A 70 -0.06 18.74 -8.47
N ASP A 71 -0.55 19.66 -9.28
CA ASP A 71 -1.93 19.66 -9.78
C ASP A 71 -2.19 18.43 -10.67
N ARG A 72 -1.26 18.13 -11.59
CA ARG A 72 -1.35 16.94 -12.45
C ARG A 72 -1.26 15.63 -11.65
N ASN A 73 -0.41 15.57 -10.62
CA ASN A 73 -0.32 14.40 -9.75
C ASN A 73 -1.63 14.20 -8.96
N ARG A 74 -2.24 15.29 -8.49
CA ARG A 74 -3.53 15.25 -7.81
C ARG A 74 -4.63 14.72 -8.73
N GLU A 75 -4.71 15.23 -9.95
CA GLU A 75 -5.69 14.79 -10.96
C GLU A 75 -5.56 13.28 -11.23
N VAL A 76 -4.34 12.82 -11.54
CA VAL A 76 -4.07 11.41 -11.81
C VAL A 76 -4.37 10.52 -10.59
N LEU A 77 -4.04 10.98 -9.38
CA LEU A 77 -4.29 10.22 -8.16
C LEU A 77 -5.80 10.06 -7.89
N LEU A 78 -6.58 11.12 -8.09
CA LEU A 78 -8.03 11.07 -7.94
C LEU A 78 -8.68 10.18 -9.01
N GLU A 79 -8.23 10.27 -10.26
CA GLU A 79 -8.72 9.44 -11.36
C GLU A 79 -8.43 7.94 -11.11
N LEU A 80 -7.21 7.59 -10.71
CA LEU A 80 -6.84 6.21 -10.35
C LEU A 80 -7.63 5.72 -9.13
N GLY A 81 -7.80 6.56 -8.11
CA GLY A 81 -8.59 6.25 -6.94
C GLY A 81 -10.07 6.02 -7.28
N GLN A 82 -10.62 6.85 -8.16
CA GLN A 82 -11.99 6.72 -8.64
C GLN A 82 -12.18 5.40 -9.40
N GLU A 83 -11.30 5.11 -10.36
CA GLU A 83 -11.37 3.87 -11.15
C GLU A 83 -11.26 2.63 -10.25
N GLN A 84 -10.39 2.66 -9.24
CA GLN A 84 -10.25 1.55 -8.29
C GLN A 84 -11.53 1.31 -7.48
N VAL A 85 -12.17 2.37 -6.98
CA VAL A 85 -13.42 2.28 -6.22
C VAL A 85 -14.58 1.87 -7.11
N GLU A 86 -14.67 2.41 -8.34
CA GLU A 86 -15.69 2.04 -9.33
C GLU A 86 -15.64 0.54 -9.64
N ARG A 87 -14.44 -0.01 -9.87
CA ARG A 87 -14.27 -1.47 -10.05
C ARG A 87 -14.65 -2.29 -8.82
N GLN A 88 -14.49 -1.76 -7.60
CA GLN A 88 -14.95 -2.44 -6.39
C GLN A 88 -16.48 -2.43 -6.30
N LEU A 89 -17.07 -1.27 -6.60
CA LEU A 89 -18.50 -1.05 -6.62
C LEU A 89 -19.19 -1.96 -7.65
N ASP A 90 -18.67 -2.03 -8.89
CA ASP A 90 -19.19 -2.90 -9.94
C ASP A 90 -19.20 -4.37 -9.54
N ARG A 91 -18.15 -4.82 -8.85
CA ARG A 91 -18.06 -6.19 -8.35
C ARG A 91 -19.08 -6.46 -7.26
N GLU A 92 -19.29 -5.53 -6.34
CA GLU A 92 -20.32 -5.67 -5.31
C GLU A 92 -21.72 -5.60 -5.91
N PHE A 93 -21.97 -4.73 -6.90
CA PHE A 93 -23.25 -4.72 -7.62
C PHE A 93 -23.50 -6.02 -8.37
N PHE A 94 -22.50 -6.56 -9.07
CA PHE A 94 -22.66 -7.85 -9.74
C PHE A 94 -22.96 -8.96 -8.74
N ARG A 95 -22.25 -9.00 -7.61
CA ARG A 95 -22.51 -9.96 -6.53
C ARG A 95 -23.91 -9.82 -5.96
N VAL A 96 -24.33 -8.61 -5.62
CA VAL A 96 -25.69 -8.35 -5.11
C VAL A 96 -26.71 -8.78 -6.16
N ASN A 97 -26.53 -8.44 -7.43
CA ASN A 97 -27.44 -8.86 -8.49
C ASN A 97 -27.55 -10.40 -8.58
N THR A 98 -26.43 -11.13 -8.54
CA THR A 98 -26.48 -12.61 -8.56
C THR A 98 -27.17 -13.20 -7.33
N VAL A 99 -27.02 -12.58 -6.15
CA VAL A 99 -27.71 -13.01 -4.92
C VAL A 99 -29.19 -12.70 -5.02
N VAL A 100 -29.56 -11.49 -5.45
CA VAL A 100 -30.94 -11.06 -5.65
C VAL A 100 -31.65 -11.93 -6.68
N GLU A 101 -31.05 -12.20 -7.83
CA GLU A 101 -31.63 -13.05 -8.88
C GLU A 101 -31.84 -14.48 -8.39
N ARG A 102 -30.84 -15.04 -7.69
CA ARG A 102 -30.93 -16.38 -7.10
C ARG A 102 -31.99 -16.46 -6.00
N ASP A 103 -32.03 -15.47 -5.12
CA ASP A 103 -32.84 -15.52 -3.90
C ASP A 103 -34.28 -15.09 -4.18
N LEU A 104 -34.52 -14.07 -5.03
CA LEU A 104 -35.86 -13.77 -5.57
C LEU A 104 -36.40 -14.93 -6.41
N GLY A 105 -35.55 -15.60 -7.19
CA GLY A 105 -35.94 -16.80 -7.95
C GLY A 105 -36.36 -17.97 -7.05
N ARG A 106 -35.79 -18.08 -5.84
CA ARG A 106 -36.10 -19.14 -4.87
C ARG A 106 -37.24 -18.79 -3.91
N TYR A 107 -37.57 -17.51 -3.77
CA TYR A 107 -38.58 -17.05 -2.81
C TYR A 107 -39.96 -17.72 -2.98
N PRO A 108 -40.52 -17.87 -4.20
CA PRO A 108 -41.79 -18.59 -4.38
C PRO A 108 -41.73 -20.06 -3.95
N ALA A 109 -40.59 -20.73 -4.16
CA ALA A 109 -40.41 -22.11 -3.74
C ALA A 109 -40.34 -22.22 -2.21
N LEU A 110 -39.62 -21.31 -1.54
CA LEU A 110 -39.57 -21.23 -0.08
C LEU A 110 -40.95 -20.96 0.52
N GLN A 111 -41.70 -20.02 -0.06
CA GLN A 111 -43.07 -19.73 0.35
C GLN A 111 -43.96 -20.97 0.23
N ARG A 112 -43.83 -21.74 -0.85
CA ARG A 112 -44.58 -22.99 -1.05
C ARG A 112 -44.22 -24.04 0.01
N VAL A 113 -42.92 -24.22 0.30
CA VAL A 113 -42.46 -25.15 1.35
C VAL A 113 -43.03 -24.76 2.71
N ILE A 114 -42.95 -23.47 3.07
CA ILE A 114 -43.51 -22.95 4.32
C ILE A 114 -45.01 -23.23 4.42
N ALA A 115 -45.77 -22.92 3.36
CA ALA A 115 -47.23 -23.17 3.32
C ALA A 115 -47.58 -24.66 3.46
N ASP A 116 -46.81 -25.54 2.81
CA ASP A 116 -47.00 -26.99 2.87
C ASP A 116 -46.70 -27.54 4.26
N GLN A 117 -45.60 -27.10 4.90
CA GLN A 117 -45.31 -27.47 6.29
C GLN A 117 -46.39 -26.99 7.26
N ILE A 118 -46.91 -25.76 7.10
CA ILE A 118 -48.00 -25.24 7.91
C ILE A 118 -49.27 -26.08 7.74
N THR A 119 -49.60 -26.45 6.51
CA THR A 119 -50.79 -27.27 6.19
C THR A 119 -50.72 -28.63 6.87
N HIS A 120 -49.56 -29.32 6.79
CA HIS A 120 -49.35 -30.60 7.48
C HIS A 120 -49.43 -30.47 9.00
N ILE A 121 -48.85 -29.41 9.56
CA ILE A 121 -48.93 -29.16 11.00
C ILE A 121 -50.40 -28.94 11.43
N GLU A 122 -51.17 -28.20 10.65
CA GLU A 122 -52.58 -27.92 10.93
C GLU A 122 -53.46 -29.17 10.82
N GLU A 123 -53.22 -30.02 9.83
CA GLU A 123 -53.94 -31.28 9.62
C GLU A 123 -53.67 -32.29 10.75
N ASP A 124 -52.41 -32.53 11.09
CA ASP A 124 -52.02 -33.40 12.21
C ASP A 124 -52.51 -32.86 13.56
N TYR A 125 -52.54 -31.53 13.73
CA TYR A 125 -53.12 -30.90 14.90
C TYR A 125 -54.64 -31.14 14.99
N LYS A 126 -55.39 -30.95 13.89
CA LYS A 126 -56.83 -31.27 13.83
C LYS A 126 -57.10 -32.74 14.15
N ASN A 127 -56.31 -33.65 13.58
CA ASN A 127 -56.40 -35.10 13.84
C ASN A 127 -56.06 -35.47 15.29
N SER A 128 -55.33 -34.60 16.00
CA SER A 128 -55.06 -34.73 17.43
C SER A 128 -56.19 -34.19 18.34
N GLY A 129 -57.32 -33.72 17.81
CA GLY A 129 -58.46 -33.17 18.57
C GLY A 129 -59.27 -34.22 19.37
N GLN A 130 -59.69 -33.88 20.60
CA GLN A 130 -60.34 -34.82 21.56
C GLN A 130 -61.63 -35.42 20.99
N MET A 131 -61.67 -36.75 20.83
CA MET A 131 -62.94 -37.48 20.84
C MET A 131 -63.31 -37.70 22.30
N LEU A 132 -64.44 -37.13 22.73
CA LEU A 132 -65.05 -37.47 24.00
C LEU A 132 -65.33 -38.99 23.99
N PRO A 133 -64.98 -39.74 25.05
CA PRO A 133 -65.35 -41.14 25.14
C PRO A 133 -66.89 -41.26 25.02
N PRO A 134 -67.41 -42.27 24.32
CA PRO A 134 -68.85 -42.46 24.19
C PRO A 134 -69.50 -42.57 25.58
N THR A 135 -70.73 -42.09 25.71
CA THR A 135 -71.48 -42.16 26.97
C THR A 135 -71.66 -43.62 27.41
N PRO A 136 -71.48 -43.94 28.70
CA PRO A 136 -71.54 -45.33 29.15
C PRO A 136 -72.93 -45.97 28.96
N GLU A 137 -72.98 -47.12 28.31
CA GLU A 137 -74.23 -47.87 28.05
C GLU A 137 -74.92 -48.37 29.34
N TRP A 138 -74.17 -48.54 30.43
CA TRP A 138 -74.73 -48.98 31.72
C TRP A 138 -75.58 -47.90 32.40
N ILE A 139 -75.48 -46.62 32.00
CA ILE A 139 -76.35 -45.56 32.53
C ILE A 139 -77.80 -45.87 32.21
N GLU A 140 -78.08 -46.33 30.99
CA GLU A 140 -79.42 -46.76 30.57
C GLU A 140 -79.87 -48.02 31.32
N ALA A 141 -78.96 -48.96 31.57
CA ALA A 141 -79.25 -50.18 32.34
C ALA A 141 -79.55 -49.88 33.82
N VAL A 142 -78.83 -48.94 34.44
CA VAL A 142 -79.07 -48.48 35.81
C VAL A 142 -80.38 -47.70 35.89
N GLU A 143 -80.68 -46.86 34.90
CA GLU A 143 -81.95 -46.14 34.81
C GLU A 143 -83.15 -47.08 34.65
N ALA A 144 -82.99 -48.18 33.90
CA ALA A 144 -83.99 -49.23 33.76
C ALA A 144 -84.24 -49.99 35.07
N VAL A 145 -83.18 -50.28 35.84
CA VAL A 145 -83.29 -50.96 37.15
C VAL A 145 -83.84 -50.02 38.23
N ALA A 146 -83.49 -48.73 38.22
CA ALA A 146 -84.04 -47.74 39.14
C ALA A 146 -85.55 -47.50 38.94
N LYS A 147 -86.06 -47.75 37.73
CA LYS A 147 -87.51 -47.70 37.40
C LYS A 147 -88.27 -48.94 37.88
N LEU A 148 -87.59 -50.04 38.23
CA LEU A 148 -88.22 -51.23 38.81
C LEU A 148 -88.40 -51.03 40.32
N LYS A 149 -89.65 -50.84 40.77
CA LYS A 149 -90.01 -50.84 42.20
C LYS A 149 -89.90 -52.27 42.76
N LEU A 150 -88.75 -52.63 43.32
CA LEU A 150 -88.51 -53.93 43.95
C LEU A 150 -88.46 -53.80 45.47
N ASP A 151 -89.33 -54.55 46.17
CA ASP A 151 -89.34 -54.63 47.63
C ASP A 151 -88.03 -55.27 48.15
N HIS A 152 -87.34 -54.52 49.00
CA HIS A 152 -86.02 -54.85 49.50
C HIS A 152 -86.10 -55.83 50.69
N LYS A 153 -85.79 -57.10 50.46
CA LYS A 153 -85.02 -57.99 51.38
C LYS A 153 -84.91 -59.40 50.78
N ASN A 154 -83.70 -59.78 50.34
CA ASN A 154 -83.28 -61.12 49.90
C ASN A 154 -83.89 -61.70 48.61
N ASN A 155 -84.09 -60.91 47.54
CA ASN A 155 -84.40 -61.50 46.24
C ASN A 155 -83.10 -61.82 45.45
N PRO A 156 -82.79 -63.10 45.16
CA PRO A 156 -81.60 -63.48 44.39
C PRO A 156 -81.59 -62.86 42.98
N LEU A 157 -82.75 -62.51 42.41
CA LEU A 157 -82.84 -61.82 41.12
C LEU A 157 -82.24 -60.41 41.14
N THR A 158 -82.47 -59.63 42.21
CA THR A 158 -81.89 -58.28 42.33
C THR A 158 -80.40 -58.31 42.60
N ALA A 159 -79.90 -59.30 43.35
CA ALA A 159 -78.47 -59.51 43.56
C ALA A 159 -77.78 -59.88 42.24
N ASN A 160 -78.33 -60.81 41.46
CA ASN A 160 -77.79 -61.20 40.16
C ASN A 160 -77.80 -60.05 39.13
N ILE A 161 -78.83 -59.20 39.13
CA ILE A 161 -78.90 -58.02 38.26
C ILE A 161 -77.87 -56.97 38.68
N LEU A 162 -77.73 -56.70 39.98
CA LEU A 162 -76.73 -55.76 40.50
C LEU A 162 -75.30 -56.26 40.24
N ASP A 163 -75.06 -57.56 40.37
CA ASP A 163 -73.79 -58.20 40.00
C ASP A 163 -73.53 -58.10 38.49
N SER A 164 -74.56 -58.29 37.66
CA SER A 164 -74.45 -58.12 36.20
C SER A 164 -74.15 -56.66 35.81
N ILE A 165 -74.74 -55.68 36.50
CA ILE A 165 -74.44 -54.25 36.33
C ILE A 165 -73.01 -53.95 36.80
N HIS A 166 -72.59 -54.51 37.93
CA HIS A 166 -71.22 -54.34 38.44
C HIS A 166 -70.20 -54.92 37.46
N GLU A 167 -70.42 -56.14 36.95
CA GLU A 167 -69.54 -56.79 35.97
C GLU A 167 -69.51 -56.02 34.63
N ALA A 168 -70.67 -55.57 34.14
CA ALA A 168 -70.76 -54.74 32.94
C ALA A 168 -70.05 -53.39 33.11
N SER A 169 -70.20 -52.73 34.27
CA SER A 169 -69.53 -51.47 34.61
C SER A 169 -68.01 -51.65 34.68
N VAL A 170 -67.52 -52.71 35.35
CA VAL A 170 -66.08 -53.02 35.44
C VAL A 170 -65.49 -53.34 34.06
N LYS A 171 -66.22 -54.11 33.25
CA LYS A 171 -65.81 -54.45 31.87
C LYS A 171 -65.78 -53.21 30.97
N HIS A 172 -66.81 -52.38 31.02
CA HIS A 172 -66.89 -51.13 30.26
C HIS A 172 -65.84 -50.12 30.71
N GLN A 173 -65.60 -49.96 32.02
CA GLN A 173 -64.54 -49.10 32.54
C GLN A 173 -63.15 -49.57 32.09
N LYS A 174 -62.89 -50.88 32.08
CA LYS A 174 -61.65 -51.43 31.50
C LYS A 174 -61.53 -51.12 30.01
N GLN A 175 -62.63 -51.24 29.25
CA GLN A 175 -62.66 -50.96 27.82
C GLN A 175 -62.44 -49.47 27.53
N VAL A 176 -63.19 -48.57 28.18
CA VAL A 176 -63.01 -47.11 28.07
C VAL A 176 -61.61 -46.68 28.48
N MET A 177 -61.04 -47.25 29.55
CA MET A 177 -59.65 -46.94 29.94
C MET A 177 -58.63 -47.44 28.92
N LYS A 178 -58.89 -48.57 28.25
CA LYS A 178 -58.04 -49.07 27.16
C LYS A 178 -58.16 -48.17 25.92
N ASP A 179 -59.37 -47.87 25.48
CA ASP A 179 -59.63 -47.00 24.33
C ASP A 179 -59.12 -45.58 24.56
N TYR A 180 -59.23 -45.07 25.79
CA TYR A 180 -58.65 -43.80 26.21
C TYR A 180 -57.13 -43.84 26.15
N ARG A 181 -56.47 -44.86 26.73
CA ARG A 181 -55.01 -45.04 26.63
C ARG A 181 -54.54 -45.16 25.18
N ASP A 182 -55.25 -45.90 24.35
CA ASP A 182 -54.95 -46.05 22.93
C ASP A 182 -55.14 -44.73 22.17
N SER A 183 -56.17 -43.94 22.50
CA SER A 183 -56.39 -42.60 21.93
C SER A 183 -55.29 -41.61 22.33
N VAL A 184 -54.84 -41.64 23.58
CA VAL A 184 -53.74 -40.82 24.10
C VAL A 184 -52.43 -41.24 23.44
N GLY A 185 -52.19 -42.54 23.28
CA GLY A 185 -51.05 -43.07 22.55
C GLY A 185 -51.02 -42.62 21.08
N ARG A 186 -52.16 -42.65 20.39
CA ARG A 186 -52.30 -42.14 19.01
C ARG A 186 -52.01 -40.65 18.93
N ARG A 187 -52.58 -39.83 19.83
CA ARG A 187 -52.26 -38.40 19.95
C ARG A 187 -50.78 -38.15 20.12
N HIS A 188 -50.14 -38.83 21.08
CA HIS A 188 -48.73 -38.60 21.39
C HIS A 188 -47.84 -38.94 20.18
N ARG A 189 -48.17 -39.99 19.43
CA ARG A 189 -47.48 -40.32 18.17
C ARG A 189 -47.67 -39.26 17.09
N LEU A 190 -48.89 -38.75 16.90
CA LEU A 190 -49.16 -37.65 15.96
C LEU A 190 -48.40 -36.38 16.34
N LEU A 191 -48.46 -35.97 17.62
CA LEU A 191 -47.70 -34.83 18.14
C LEU A 191 -46.18 -35.04 18.04
N GLN A 192 -45.70 -36.27 18.19
CA GLN A 192 -44.29 -36.60 17.96
C GLN A 192 -43.91 -36.50 16.47
N GLY A 193 -44.84 -36.85 15.57
CA GLY A 193 -44.73 -36.70 14.11
C GLY A 193 -44.66 -35.25 13.62
N LEU A 194 -45.19 -34.28 14.39
CA LEU A 194 -45.11 -32.84 14.09
C LEU A 194 -43.70 -32.25 14.22
N ARG A 195 -42.85 -32.83 15.08
CA ARG A 195 -41.49 -32.31 15.37
C ARG A 195 -40.63 -32.07 14.12
N PRO A 196 -40.50 -33.03 13.17
CA PRO A 196 -39.71 -32.80 11.95
C PRO A 196 -40.25 -31.66 11.07
N TYR A 197 -41.56 -31.48 10.95
CA TYR A 197 -42.16 -30.37 10.18
C TYR A 197 -41.86 -29.02 10.84
N TRP A 198 -42.00 -28.92 12.16
CA TRP A 198 -41.61 -27.72 12.90
C TRP A 198 -40.14 -27.37 12.72
N ARG A 199 -39.26 -28.38 12.81
CA ARG A 199 -37.81 -28.16 12.61
C ARG A 199 -37.47 -27.73 11.18
N ARG A 200 -38.14 -28.30 10.16
CA ARG A 200 -37.99 -27.87 8.77
C ARG A 200 -38.46 -26.43 8.57
N LEU A 201 -39.60 -26.05 9.15
CA LEU A 201 -40.10 -24.68 9.11
C LEU A 201 -39.09 -23.70 9.71
N THR A 202 -38.59 -23.98 10.93
CA THR A 202 -37.57 -23.15 11.59
C THR A 202 -36.33 -23.01 10.72
N ASN A 203 -35.78 -24.13 10.21
CA ASN A 203 -34.59 -24.09 9.35
C ASN A 203 -34.81 -23.25 8.08
N THR A 204 -36.00 -23.33 7.47
CA THR A 204 -36.34 -22.57 6.26
C THR A 204 -36.43 -21.07 6.55
N ILE A 205 -37.02 -20.70 7.69
CA ILE A 205 -37.09 -19.30 8.15
C ILE A 205 -35.69 -18.78 8.49
N ASP A 206 -34.85 -19.59 9.14
CA ASP A 206 -33.46 -19.23 9.45
C ASP A 206 -32.62 -19.01 8.18
N GLU A 207 -32.83 -19.82 7.13
CA GLU A 207 -32.18 -19.62 5.83
C GLU A 207 -32.59 -18.29 5.17
N VAL A 208 -33.88 -17.94 5.22
CA VAL A 208 -34.38 -16.63 4.74
C VAL A 208 -33.81 -15.48 5.59
N GLY A 209 -33.74 -15.65 6.90
CA GLY A 209 -33.13 -14.66 7.80
C GLY A 209 -31.65 -14.43 7.50
N GLY A 210 -30.89 -15.51 7.26
CA GLY A 210 -29.48 -15.46 6.92
C GLY A 210 -29.20 -14.78 5.57
N THR A 211 -30.01 -15.08 4.55
CA THR A 211 -29.91 -14.44 3.23
C THR A 211 -30.25 -12.95 3.29
N MET A 212 -31.34 -12.58 3.98
CA MET A 212 -31.70 -11.17 4.17
C MET A 212 -30.63 -10.39 4.93
N LYS A 213 -30.06 -10.98 5.99
CA LYS A 213 -28.95 -10.37 6.72
C LYS A 213 -27.72 -10.15 5.83
N SER A 214 -27.34 -11.16 5.04
CA SER A 214 -26.22 -11.02 4.10
C SER A 214 -26.47 -9.94 3.05
N LEU A 215 -27.70 -9.80 2.56
CA LEU A 215 -28.07 -8.76 1.61
C LEU A 215 -27.97 -7.36 2.24
N MET A 216 -28.41 -7.23 3.49
CA MET A 216 -28.32 -5.96 4.25
C MET A 216 -26.87 -5.58 4.56
N ASP A 217 -26.03 -6.53 4.95
CA ASP A 217 -24.59 -6.30 5.16
C ASP A 217 -23.92 -5.82 3.86
N ARG A 218 -24.25 -6.44 2.72
CA ARG A 218 -23.74 -6.03 1.39
C ARG A 218 -24.22 -4.64 0.97
N ALA A 219 -25.48 -4.31 1.23
CA ALA A 219 -26.01 -2.97 0.95
C ALA A 219 -25.23 -1.90 1.74
N ARG A 220 -24.93 -2.18 3.02
CA ARG A 220 -24.11 -1.29 3.85
C ARG A 220 -22.68 -1.14 3.35
N ASP A 221 -22.08 -2.22 2.85
CA ASP A 221 -20.76 -2.18 2.22
C ASP A 221 -20.76 -1.33 0.95
N ILE A 222 -21.80 -1.45 0.11
CA ILE A 222 -22.00 -0.62 -1.08
C ILE A 222 -22.16 0.86 -0.69
N ASP A 223 -22.98 1.18 0.31
CA ASP A 223 -23.15 2.55 0.78
C ASP A 223 -21.82 3.16 1.24
N THR A 224 -20.99 2.37 1.94
CA THR A 224 -19.66 2.80 2.40
C THR A 224 -18.72 3.05 1.22
N GLN A 225 -18.75 2.19 0.20
CA GLN A 225 -17.95 2.36 -1.01
C GLN A 225 -18.45 3.55 -1.85
N MET A 226 -19.76 3.76 -1.92
CA MET A 226 -20.37 4.88 -2.63
C MET A 226 -20.05 6.22 -1.97
N ALA A 227 -20.07 6.29 -0.64
CA ALA A 227 -19.64 7.47 0.10
C ALA A 227 -18.17 7.82 -0.18
N ARG A 228 -17.28 6.80 -0.22
CA ARG A 228 -15.87 7.01 -0.60
C ARG A 228 -15.73 7.46 -2.06
N TYR A 229 -16.50 6.86 -2.96
CA TYR A 229 -16.52 7.26 -4.38
C TYR A 229 -16.92 8.73 -4.52
N GLU A 230 -17.94 9.17 -3.79
CA GLU A 230 -18.40 10.55 -3.80
C GLU A 230 -17.35 11.51 -3.20
N GLU A 231 -16.70 11.15 -2.08
CA GLU A 231 -15.58 11.92 -1.51
C GLU A 231 -14.40 12.10 -2.50
N ILE A 232 -14.10 11.06 -3.29
CA ILE A 232 -13.05 11.09 -4.33
C ILE A 232 -13.49 11.93 -5.53
N ARG A 233 -14.73 11.74 -6.00
CA ARG A 233 -15.30 12.46 -7.14
C ARG A 233 -15.44 13.96 -6.88
N GLN A 234 -15.74 14.35 -5.65
CA GLN A 234 -15.74 15.76 -5.23
C GLN A 234 -14.32 16.35 -5.08
N GLY A 235 -13.27 15.52 -5.19
CA GLY A 235 -11.88 15.97 -5.08
C GLY A 235 -11.52 16.50 -3.69
N SER A 236 -12.20 16.00 -2.65
CA SER A 236 -12.04 16.49 -1.27
C SER A 236 -10.59 16.34 -0.77
N GLU A 237 -10.13 17.30 0.05
CA GLU A 237 -8.76 17.26 0.60
C GLU A 237 -8.51 15.99 1.44
N LYS A 238 -9.56 15.51 2.12
CA LYS A 238 -9.53 14.25 2.88
C LYS A 238 -9.25 13.07 1.96
N ALA A 239 -9.98 12.94 0.85
CA ALA A 239 -9.77 11.87 -0.12
C ALA A 239 -8.36 11.91 -0.72
N GLU A 240 -7.88 13.09 -1.11
CA GLU A 240 -6.50 13.26 -1.61
C GLU A 240 -5.48 12.81 -0.56
N ARG A 241 -5.59 13.28 0.69
CA ARG A 241 -4.66 12.91 1.76
C ARG A 241 -4.68 11.42 2.05
N THR A 242 -5.87 10.81 2.10
CA THR A 242 -6.02 9.37 2.33
C THR A 242 -5.39 8.58 1.18
N LEU A 243 -5.67 8.93 -0.08
CA LEU A 243 -5.07 8.27 -1.26
C LEU A 243 -3.54 8.43 -1.29
N ARG A 244 -3.00 9.63 -1.04
CA ARG A 244 -1.55 9.87 -0.96
C ARG A 244 -0.90 9.02 0.12
N SER A 245 -1.48 9.01 1.32
CA SER A 245 -0.94 8.22 2.44
C SER A 245 -1.01 6.71 2.17
N SER A 246 -2.09 6.24 1.55
CA SER A 246 -2.26 4.84 1.16
C SER A 246 -1.24 4.43 0.10
N ALA A 247 -1.03 5.26 -0.93
CA ALA A 247 -0.03 5.01 -1.95
C ALA A 247 1.39 4.99 -1.35
N GLY A 248 1.69 5.88 -0.40
CA GLY A 248 2.97 5.89 0.31
C GLY A 248 3.22 4.61 1.13
N ILE A 249 2.22 4.15 1.89
CA ILE A 249 2.32 2.89 2.67
C ILE A 249 2.49 1.70 1.72
N GLN A 250 1.69 1.63 0.65
CA GLN A 250 1.80 0.57 -0.36
C GLN A 250 3.18 0.55 -1.01
N PHE A 251 3.74 1.72 -1.36
CA PHE A 251 5.09 1.81 -1.92
C PHE A 251 6.14 1.22 -0.98
N VAL A 252 6.12 1.60 0.30
CA VAL A 252 7.11 1.12 1.29
C VAL A 252 6.99 -0.38 1.50
N VAL A 253 5.76 -0.89 1.67
CA VAL A 253 5.51 -2.33 1.86
C VAL A 253 5.94 -3.10 0.62
N SER A 254 5.53 -2.67 -0.57
CA SER A 254 5.90 -3.33 -1.83
C SER A 254 7.40 -3.27 -2.10
N LEU A 255 8.06 -2.15 -1.82
CA LEU A 255 9.51 -2.01 -1.96
C LEU A 255 10.24 -2.97 -1.01
N PHE A 256 9.80 -3.06 0.25
CA PHE A 256 10.38 -4.00 1.21
C PHE A 256 10.25 -5.45 0.72
N VAL A 257 9.07 -5.85 0.25
CA VAL A 257 8.87 -7.21 -0.28
C VAL A 257 9.71 -7.47 -1.53
N VAL A 258 9.83 -6.49 -2.44
CA VAL A 258 10.70 -6.61 -3.63
C VAL A 258 12.18 -6.72 -3.23
N LEU A 259 12.63 -6.03 -2.17
CA LEU A 259 14.00 -6.19 -1.66
C LEU A 259 14.26 -7.60 -1.11
N VAL A 260 13.30 -8.17 -0.37
CA VAL A 260 13.38 -9.57 0.07
C VAL A 260 13.42 -10.52 -1.12
N ALA A 261 12.63 -10.26 -2.16
CA ALA A 261 12.62 -11.02 -3.39
C ALA A 261 13.96 -10.97 -4.14
N VAL A 262 14.60 -9.79 -4.22
CA VAL A 262 15.94 -9.63 -4.77
C VAL A 262 16.95 -10.48 -3.98
N GLY A 263 16.82 -10.53 -2.65
CA GLY A 263 17.60 -11.46 -1.81
C GLY A 263 17.37 -12.93 -2.19
N GLY A 264 16.13 -13.34 -2.42
CA GLY A 264 15.78 -14.67 -2.93
C GLY A 264 16.40 -14.97 -4.30
N ALA A 265 16.38 -14.00 -5.22
CA ALA A 265 16.99 -14.12 -6.54
C ALA A 265 18.52 -14.24 -6.47
N ILE A 266 19.18 -13.52 -5.54
CA ILE A 266 20.62 -13.66 -5.29
C ILE A 266 20.96 -15.05 -4.74
N ILE A 267 20.13 -15.60 -3.85
CA ILE A 267 20.31 -16.97 -3.36
C ILE A 267 20.17 -17.96 -4.51
N ASN A 268 19.12 -17.83 -5.33
CA ASN A 268 18.89 -18.66 -6.51
C ASN A 268 20.08 -18.58 -7.51
N PHE A 269 20.58 -17.37 -7.79
CA PHE A 269 21.77 -17.15 -8.61
C PHE A 269 22.98 -17.92 -8.10
N ASN A 270 23.25 -17.85 -6.79
CA ASN A 270 24.38 -18.56 -6.18
C ASN A 270 24.20 -20.10 -6.18
N LEU A 271 22.96 -20.61 -6.20
CA LEU A 271 22.70 -22.04 -6.34
C LEU A 271 23.02 -22.54 -7.76
N ILE A 272 22.81 -21.69 -8.77
CA ILE A 272 22.95 -22.04 -10.20
C ILE A 272 24.35 -21.78 -10.74
N ALA A 273 24.99 -20.66 -10.38
CA ALA A 273 26.19 -20.17 -11.04
C ALA A 273 27.39 -21.14 -10.96
N LEU A 274 27.59 -21.79 -9.81
CA LEU A 274 28.74 -22.70 -9.61
C LEU A 274 28.63 -23.96 -10.49
N PRO A 275 27.55 -24.76 -10.46
CA PRO A 275 27.36 -25.88 -11.37
C PRO A 275 27.45 -25.49 -12.86
N MET A 276 26.92 -24.33 -13.23
CA MET A 276 26.99 -23.84 -14.60
C MET A 276 28.41 -23.52 -15.06
N SER A 277 29.29 -23.09 -14.13
CA SER A 277 30.70 -22.87 -14.45
C SER A 277 31.43 -24.17 -14.80
N GLU A 278 31.04 -25.30 -14.21
CA GLU A 278 31.60 -26.60 -14.58
C GLU A 278 31.03 -27.12 -15.92
N MET A 279 29.73 -26.94 -16.17
CA MET A 279 29.09 -27.41 -17.40
C MET A 279 29.49 -26.61 -18.65
N VAL A 280 29.63 -25.28 -18.53
CA VAL A 280 29.90 -24.38 -19.66
C VAL A 280 31.39 -24.01 -19.75
N GLY A 281 32.18 -24.42 -18.77
CA GLY A 281 33.62 -24.20 -18.68
C GLY A 281 33.97 -22.95 -17.86
N ALA A 282 34.68 -23.15 -16.75
CA ALA A 282 34.95 -22.09 -15.76
C ALA A 282 35.84 -20.96 -16.29
N THR A 283 36.59 -21.23 -17.36
CA THR A 283 37.47 -20.27 -18.05
C THR A 283 36.78 -19.59 -19.23
N ALA A 284 35.60 -20.04 -19.64
CA ALA A 284 34.86 -19.42 -20.73
C ALA A 284 34.37 -18.03 -20.29
N ARG A 285 34.82 -17.00 -21.01
CA ARG A 285 34.44 -15.60 -20.77
C ARG A 285 33.96 -14.94 -22.05
N ILE A 286 32.90 -14.16 -21.94
CA ILE A 286 32.38 -13.31 -23.02
C ILE A 286 32.40 -11.87 -22.50
N GLY A 287 33.11 -10.98 -23.21
CA GLY A 287 33.15 -9.55 -22.86
C GLY A 287 33.69 -9.25 -21.44
N GLY A 288 34.58 -10.10 -20.91
CA GLY A 288 35.16 -9.95 -19.56
C GLY A 288 34.38 -10.65 -18.44
N TYR A 289 33.13 -11.05 -18.67
CA TYR A 289 32.28 -11.76 -17.71
C TYR A 289 32.37 -13.29 -17.92
N GLN A 290 32.22 -14.08 -16.85
CA GLN A 290 32.14 -15.54 -16.97
C GLN A 290 30.82 -15.95 -17.62
N VAL A 291 30.88 -16.93 -18.54
CA VAL A 291 29.68 -17.43 -19.23
C VAL A 291 28.68 -18.06 -18.25
N ALA A 292 29.18 -18.63 -17.16
CA ALA A 292 28.38 -19.17 -16.07
C ALA A 292 27.43 -18.13 -15.46
N ASP A 293 27.96 -16.95 -15.13
CA ASP A 293 27.20 -15.85 -14.52
C ASP A 293 26.11 -15.35 -15.47
N ILE A 294 26.45 -15.18 -16.75
CA ILE A 294 25.50 -14.76 -17.78
C ILE A 294 24.38 -15.81 -17.91
N SER A 295 24.73 -17.10 -17.95
CA SER A 295 23.77 -18.18 -18.11
C SER A 295 22.82 -18.28 -16.91
N ALA A 296 23.34 -18.17 -15.68
CA ALA A 296 22.53 -18.16 -14.47
C ALA A 296 21.56 -16.96 -14.46
N MET A 297 22.02 -15.77 -14.84
CA MET A 297 21.17 -14.59 -14.95
C MET A 297 20.06 -14.76 -16.00
N VAL A 298 20.37 -15.37 -17.15
CA VAL A 298 19.36 -15.64 -18.20
C VAL A 298 18.30 -16.62 -17.72
N ILE A 299 18.67 -17.68 -17.00
CA ILE A 299 17.71 -18.64 -16.42
C ILE A 299 16.75 -17.90 -15.49
N ILE A 300 17.28 -17.12 -14.53
CA ILE A 300 16.47 -16.34 -13.57
C ILE A 300 15.57 -15.33 -14.30
N LEU A 301 16.06 -14.64 -15.32
CA LEU A 301 15.26 -13.68 -16.08
C LEU A 301 14.10 -14.35 -16.83
N VAL A 302 14.35 -15.50 -17.45
CA VAL A 302 13.30 -16.30 -18.09
C VAL A 302 12.28 -16.74 -17.06
N GLU A 303 12.75 -17.18 -15.90
CA GLU A 303 11.92 -17.70 -14.82
C GLU A 303 11.02 -16.61 -14.20
N ILE A 304 11.58 -15.44 -13.87
CA ILE A 304 10.82 -14.25 -13.45
C ILE A 304 9.79 -13.85 -14.52
N SER A 305 10.17 -13.88 -15.80
CA SER A 305 9.27 -13.54 -16.90
C SER A 305 8.11 -14.54 -17.02
N MET A 306 8.38 -15.85 -16.96
CA MET A 306 7.35 -16.89 -16.97
C MET A 306 6.45 -16.81 -15.74
N GLY A 307 7.03 -16.54 -14.56
CA GLY A 307 6.30 -16.33 -13.31
C GLY A 307 5.34 -15.15 -13.38
N LEU A 308 5.79 -14.04 -13.95
CA LEU A 308 4.96 -12.86 -14.15
C LEU A 308 3.81 -13.12 -15.14
N PHE A 309 4.05 -13.84 -16.24
CA PHE A 309 2.98 -14.25 -17.16
C PHE A 309 1.99 -15.24 -16.52
N LEU A 310 2.47 -16.14 -15.67
CA LEU A 310 1.63 -17.07 -14.92
C LEU A 310 0.69 -16.32 -13.96
N MET A 311 1.23 -15.35 -13.20
CA MET A 311 0.45 -14.54 -12.25
C MET A 311 -0.57 -13.64 -12.94
N GLU A 312 -0.23 -13.10 -14.11
CA GLU A 312 -1.16 -12.35 -14.96
C GLU A 312 -2.26 -13.27 -15.53
N GLY A 313 -1.90 -14.47 -16.01
CA GLY A 313 -2.84 -15.46 -16.52
C GLY A 313 -3.85 -15.92 -15.46
N LEU A 314 -3.41 -16.08 -14.21
CA LEU A 314 -4.26 -16.40 -13.06
C LEU A 314 -5.09 -15.21 -12.56
N ARG A 315 -4.90 -13.99 -13.11
CA ARG A 315 -5.53 -12.74 -12.70
C ARG A 315 -5.24 -12.35 -11.24
N PHE A 316 -4.12 -12.81 -10.70
CA PHE A 316 -3.58 -12.30 -9.44
C PHE A 316 -2.97 -10.91 -9.64
N THR A 317 -2.33 -10.68 -10.80
CA THR A 317 -1.81 -9.38 -11.19
C THR A 317 -2.51 -8.80 -12.42
N ARG A 318 -2.31 -7.49 -12.65
CA ARG A 318 -2.79 -6.76 -13.84
C ARG A 318 -1.72 -5.85 -14.45
N LEU A 319 -0.51 -6.36 -14.58
CA LEU A 319 0.60 -5.62 -15.20
C LEU A 319 0.43 -5.48 -16.72
N PHE A 320 -0.29 -6.41 -17.37
CA PHE A 320 -0.43 -6.48 -18.82
C PHE A 320 -1.90 -6.54 -19.23
N PRO A 321 -2.58 -5.39 -19.44
CA PRO A 321 -4.02 -5.34 -19.70
C PRO A 321 -4.47 -6.17 -20.91
N VAL A 322 -3.56 -6.37 -21.89
CA VAL A 322 -3.79 -7.23 -23.06
C VAL A 322 -4.15 -8.67 -22.67
N ILE A 323 -3.48 -9.23 -21.66
CA ILE A 323 -3.70 -10.62 -21.21
C ILE A 323 -5.05 -10.76 -20.50
N GLY A 324 -5.48 -9.73 -19.77
CA GLY A 324 -6.78 -9.69 -19.10
C GLY A 324 -7.97 -9.77 -20.07
N SER A 325 -7.81 -9.21 -21.28
CA SER A 325 -8.81 -9.17 -22.35
C SER A 325 -8.84 -10.41 -23.25
N MET A 326 -7.93 -11.36 -23.07
CA MET A 326 -7.87 -12.58 -23.88
C MET A 326 -9.02 -13.54 -23.60
N ASP A 327 -9.45 -14.27 -24.63
CA ASP A 327 -10.39 -15.38 -24.53
C ASP A 327 -9.93 -16.41 -23.48
N ASP A 328 -10.89 -16.92 -22.70
CA ASP A 328 -10.62 -17.86 -21.59
C ASP A 328 -9.82 -19.10 -22.02
N LYS A 329 -10.03 -19.59 -23.24
CA LYS A 329 -9.31 -20.76 -23.79
C LYS A 329 -7.83 -20.46 -24.03
N LEU A 330 -7.51 -19.29 -24.57
CA LEU A 330 -6.12 -18.88 -24.82
C LEU A 330 -5.41 -18.61 -23.50
N ARG A 331 -6.09 -17.96 -22.54
CA ARG A 331 -5.57 -17.72 -21.20
C ARG A 331 -5.23 -19.03 -20.48
N LEU A 332 -6.12 -20.02 -20.53
CA LEU A 332 -5.85 -21.32 -19.89
C LEU A 332 -4.66 -22.04 -20.51
N ARG A 333 -4.52 -22.00 -21.85
CA ARG A 333 -3.35 -22.56 -22.55
C ARG A 333 -2.06 -21.87 -22.13
N MET A 334 -2.07 -20.55 -22.06
CA MET A 334 -0.91 -19.76 -21.62
C MET A 334 -0.48 -20.16 -20.20
N ILE A 335 -1.42 -20.26 -19.25
CA ILE A 335 -1.16 -20.69 -17.87
C ILE A 335 -0.44 -22.05 -17.86
N TRP A 336 -0.96 -23.03 -18.60
CA TRP A 336 -0.35 -24.36 -18.68
C TRP A 336 1.04 -24.32 -19.30
N ILE A 337 1.24 -23.57 -20.39
CA ILE A 337 2.54 -23.44 -21.04
C ILE A 337 3.57 -22.81 -20.10
N THR A 338 3.24 -21.67 -19.47
CA THR A 338 4.15 -20.98 -18.54
C THR A 338 4.45 -21.83 -17.31
N PHE A 339 3.45 -22.54 -16.79
CA PHE A 339 3.62 -23.44 -15.65
C PHE A 339 4.53 -24.61 -15.99
N THR A 340 4.36 -25.25 -17.16
CA THR A 340 5.22 -26.36 -17.59
C THR A 340 6.66 -25.91 -17.80
N ILE A 341 6.89 -24.73 -18.38
CA ILE A 341 8.25 -24.18 -18.53
C ILE A 341 8.88 -23.92 -17.14
N LEU A 342 8.15 -23.27 -16.24
CA LEU A 342 8.65 -22.93 -14.90
C LEU A 342 8.91 -24.20 -14.06
N PHE A 343 8.03 -25.19 -14.14
CA PHE A 343 8.23 -26.50 -13.52
C PHE A 343 9.45 -27.23 -14.07
N SER A 344 9.65 -27.20 -15.39
CA SER A 344 10.83 -27.80 -16.01
C SER A 344 12.12 -27.11 -15.55
N LEU A 345 12.14 -25.77 -15.47
CA LEU A 345 13.28 -25.01 -14.96
C LEU A 345 13.55 -25.34 -13.49
N ALA A 346 12.52 -25.40 -12.65
CA ALA A 346 12.65 -25.78 -11.24
C ALA A 346 13.23 -27.20 -11.06
N CYS A 347 12.86 -28.16 -11.92
CA CYS A 347 13.47 -29.48 -11.93
C CYS A 347 14.96 -29.44 -12.30
N VAL A 348 15.33 -28.63 -13.31
CA VAL A 348 16.73 -28.45 -13.71
C VAL A 348 17.52 -27.79 -12.58
N GLU A 349 16.98 -26.77 -11.92
CA GLU A 349 17.64 -26.09 -10.80
C GLU A 349 17.81 -27.00 -9.58
N SER A 350 16.83 -27.84 -9.27
CA SER A 350 16.98 -28.86 -8.24
C SER A 350 18.11 -29.84 -8.56
N ALA A 351 18.31 -30.19 -9.84
CA ALA A 351 19.41 -31.04 -10.27
C ALA A 351 20.76 -30.31 -10.24
N LEU A 352 20.80 -29.03 -10.62
CA LEU A 352 21.99 -28.19 -10.52
C LEU A 352 22.41 -28.00 -9.05
N ALA A 353 21.46 -27.77 -8.14
CA ALA A 353 21.71 -27.68 -6.71
C ALA A 353 22.28 -28.98 -6.13
N PHE A 354 21.83 -30.14 -6.61
CA PHE A 354 22.44 -31.43 -6.27
C PHE A 354 23.90 -31.52 -6.76
N MET A 355 24.16 -31.14 -8.02
CA MET A 355 25.55 -31.14 -8.54
C MET A 355 26.46 -30.18 -7.79
N ARG A 356 25.95 -29.02 -7.36
CA ARG A 356 26.71 -28.04 -6.57
C ARG A 356 27.32 -28.68 -5.32
N ASP A 357 26.52 -29.44 -4.58
CA ASP A 357 26.96 -30.05 -3.32
C ASP A 357 27.98 -31.16 -3.59
N GLN A 358 27.77 -31.96 -4.65
CA GLN A 358 28.75 -32.97 -5.08
C GLN A 358 30.09 -32.33 -5.46
N ILE A 359 30.09 -31.26 -6.26
CA ILE A 359 31.29 -30.51 -6.65
C ILE A 359 31.99 -29.95 -5.40
N ALA A 360 31.24 -29.39 -4.45
CA ALA A 360 31.80 -28.85 -3.22
C ALA A 360 32.48 -29.92 -2.36
N MET A 361 31.88 -31.12 -2.26
CA MET A 361 32.48 -32.27 -1.59
C MET A 361 33.78 -32.70 -2.26
N ASP A 362 33.77 -32.89 -3.59
CA ASP A 362 34.94 -33.33 -4.35
C ASP A 362 36.11 -32.33 -4.24
N LEU A 363 35.80 -31.03 -4.30
CA LEU A 363 36.79 -29.97 -4.21
C LEU A 363 37.38 -29.87 -2.78
N SER A 364 36.57 -30.13 -1.74
CA SER A 364 37.07 -30.22 -0.37
C SER A 364 38.00 -31.42 -0.16
N ALA A 365 37.66 -32.58 -0.74
CA ALA A 365 38.49 -33.79 -0.69
C ALA A 365 39.84 -33.58 -1.42
N LEU A 366 39.80 -32.95 -2.61
CA LEU A 366 41.00 -32.59 -3.37
C LEU A 366 41.89 -31.62 -2.58
N ARG A 367 41.32 -30.57 -1.97
CA ARG A 367 42.08 -29.64 -1.13
C ARG A 367 42.74 -30.34 0.05
N HIS A 368 42.03 -31.23 0.73
CA HIS A 368 42.61 -32.03 1.80
C HIS A 368 43.76 -32.91 1.31
N SER A 369 43.62 -33.56 0.15
CA SER A 369 44.67 -34.40 -0.43
C SER A 369 45.93 -33.59 -0.81
N LEU A 370 45.75 -32.36 -1.30
CA LEU A 370 46.84 -31.48 -1.72
C LEU A 370 47.50 -30.75 -0.55
N SER A 371 46.74 -30.38 0.49
CA SER A 371 47.28 -29.71 1.68
C SER A 371 47.99 -30.67 2.64
N ALA A 372 47.62 -31.95 2.64
CA ALA A 372 48.09 -32.94 3.60
C ALA A 372 49.38 -33.69 3.18
N GLY A 373 50.16 -33.16 2.22
CA GLY A 373 51.55 -33.58 1.99
C GLY A 373 51.79 -35.10 1.95
N GLY A 374 50.90 -35.88 1.36
CA GLY A 374 51.09 -37.33 1.17
C GLY A 374 50.96 -38.21 2.42
N VAL A 375 50.44 -37.72 3.55
CA VAL A 375 50.07 -38.59 4.69
C VAL A 375 48.59 -38.40 5.00
N ALA A 376 47.78 -39.35 4.54
CA ALA A 376 46.36 -39.41 4.80
C ALA A 376 46.11 -39.63 6.31
N GLN A 377 45.94 -38.54 7.05
CA GLN A 377 45.09 -38.55 8.24
C GLN A 377 43.72 -38.05 7.81
N ALA A 378 42.86 -39.00 7.47
CA ALA A 378 41.42 -38.78 7.42
C ALA A 378 40.98 -38.38 8.85
N VAL A 379 40.94 -37.08 9.11
CA VAL A 379 40.08 -36.58 10.18
C VAL A 379 38.67 -36.74 9.62
N GLU A 380 38.08 -37.92 9.86
CA GLU A 380 36.63 -38.05 9.77
C GLU A 380 36.04 -37.02 10.74
N VAL A 381 35.54 -35.92 10.19
CA VAL A 381 34.60 -35.06 10.91
C VAL A 381 33.32 -35.87 11.04
N THR A 382 33.33 -36.80 11.98
CA THR A 382 32.18 -37.54 12.46
C THR A 382 31.23 -36.55 13.11
N GLY A 383 30.08 -36.29 12.48
CA GLY A 383 28.96 -35.70 13.21
C GLY A 383 27.95 -34.82 12.48
N VAL A 384 28.11 -34.50 11.19
CA VAL A 384 27.02 -33.83 10.45
C VAL A 384 26.61 -34.69 9.27
N ASN A 385 25.37 -35.14 9.30
CA ASN A 385 24.76 -35.92 8.25
C ASN A 385 24.65 -35.04 6.98
N ASN A 386 25.59 -35.18 6.04
CA ASN A 386 25.70 -34.34 4.83
C ASN A 386 24.47 -34.39 3.91
N TRP A 387 23.57 -35.36 4.08
CA TRP A 387 22.31 -35.44 3.32
C TRP A 387 21.31 -34.34 3.69
N ILE A 388 21.36 -33.79 4.92
CA ILE A 388 20.41 -32.75 5.36
C ILE A 388 20.64 -31.44 4.59
N PRO A 389 21.88 -30.88 4.51
CA PRO A 389 22.15 -29.74 3.66
C PRO A 389 21.86 -30.00 2.18
N MET A 390 22.22 -31.18 1.66
CA MET A 390 22.00 -31.58 0.27
C MET A 390 20.52 -31.53 -0.11
N VAL A 391 19.67 -32.24 0.65
CA VAL A 391 18.21 -32.26 0.43
C VAL A 391 17.64 -30.86 0.62
N GLY A 392 18.11 -30.11 1.63
CA GLY A 392 17.70 -28.72 1.85
C GLY A 392 17.97 -27.83 0.64
N GLN A 393 19.15 -27.93 0.02
CA GLN A 393 19.50 -27.14 -1.16
C GLN A 393 18.73 -27.57 -2.42
N MET A 394 18.50 -28.87 -2.61
CA MET A 394 17.66 -29.36 -3.71
C MET A 394 16.22 -28.86 -3.59
N VAL A 395 15.64 -28.97 -2.39
CA VAL A 395 14.29 -28.48 -2.10
C VAL A 395 14.22 -26.96 -2.28
N MET A 396 15.23 -26.22 -1.81
CA MET A 396 15.32 -24.78 -2.06
C MET A 396 15.42 -24.45 -3.56
N GLY A 397 16.28 -25.14 -4.32
CA GLY A 397 16.40 -24.96 -5.78
C GLY A 397 15.11 -25.27 -6.53
N PHE A 398 14.29 -26.19 -6.04
CA PHE A 398 12.97 -26.46 -6.62
C PHE A 398 11.92 -25.41 -6.24
N ILE A 399 11.89 -24.97 -4.97
CA ILE A 399 10.85 -24.08 -4.44
C ILE A 399 11.10 -22.61 -4.80
N LEU A 400 12.36 -22.17 -4.81
CA LEU A 400 12.73 -20.77 -5.03
C LEU A 400 12.14 -20.21 -6.34
N PRO A 401 12.14 -20.95 -7.46
CA PRO A 401 11.48 -20.49 -8.67
C PRO A 401 10.02 -20.11 -8.49
N PHE A 402 9.24 -21.01 -7.89
CA PHE A 402 7.84 -20.74 -7.58
C PHE A 402 7.68 -19.58 -6.60
N ALA A 403 8.57 -19.46 -5.62
CA ALA A 403 8.57 -18.35 -4.68
C ALA A 403 8.82 -17.00 -5.39
N LEU A 404 9.72 -16.96 -6.37
CA LEU A 404 10.03 -15.77 -7.17
C LEU A 404 8.86 -15.35 -8.08
N THR A 405 7.96 -16.26 -8.45
CA THR A 405 6.74 -15.87 -9.18
C THR A 405 5.84 -14.93 -8.38
N PHE A 406 5.78 -15.07 -7.06
CA PHE A 406 4.95 -14.23 -6.19
C PHE A 406 5.42 -12.77 -6.14
N VAL A 407 6.64 -12.50 -6.59
CA VAL A 407 7.22 -11.14 -6.69
C VAL A 407 6.42 -10.26 -7.65
N ALA A 408 5.66 -10.86 -8.59
CA ALA A 408 4.77 -10.12 -9.47
C ALA A 408 3.72 -9.29 -8.70
N ILE A 409 3.19 -9.79 -7.57
CA ILE A 409 2.17 -9.10 -6.77
C ILE A 409 2.69 -7.76 -6.19
N PRO A 410 3.78 -7.75 -5.39
CA PRO A 410 4.32 -6.50 -4.89
C PRO A 410 4.90 -5.63 -6.03
N LEU A 411 5.34 -6.21 -7.14
CA LEU A 411 5.84 -5.45 -8.29
C LEU A 411 4.72 -4.64 -8.98
N GLU A 412 3.50 -5.17 -9.08
CA GLU A 412 2.33 -4.41 -9.54
C GLU A 412 2.00 -3.25 -8.58
N SER A 413 1.91 -3.55 -7.28
CA SER A 413 1.65 -2.53 -6.26
C SER A 413 2.75 -1.46 -6.24
N LEU A 414 4.01 -1.85 -6.43
CA LEU A 414 5.13 -0.95 -6.58
C LEU A 414 4.99 -0.09 -7.84
N ALA A 415 4.65 -0.66 -8.99
CA ALA A 415 4.48 0.09 -10.23
C ALA A 415 3.39 1.18 -10.11
N ASN A 416 2.24 0.83 -9.51
CA ASN A 416 1.13 1.77 -9.31
C ASN A 416 1.49 2.88 -8.31
N SER A 417 2.11 2.52 -7.18
CA SER A 417 2.46 3.48 -6.12
C SER A 417 3.69 4.33 -6.45
N THR A 418 4.63 3.81 -7.25
CA THR A 418 5.86 4.52 -7.68
C THR A 418 5.50 5.79 -8.43
N ARG A 419 4.50 5.77 -9.31
CA ARG A 419 4.07 6.96 -10.05
C ARG A 419 3.65 8.10 -9.12
N SER A 420 2.89 7.79 -8.08
CA SER A 420 2.44 8.77 -7.09
C SER A 420 3.60 9.28 -6.23
N VAL A 421 4.39 8.37 -5.66
CA VAL A 421 5.50 8.72 -4.75
C VAL A 421 6.61 9.45 -5.48
N PHE A 422 6.99 9.00 -6.68
CA PHE A 422 8.00 9.65 -7.50
C PHE A 422 7.52 11.03 -7.98
N GLY A 423 6.23 11.18 -8.31
CA GLY A 423 5.64 12.47 -8.63
C GLY A 423 5.79 13.48 -7.48
N ASP A 424 5.50 13.04 -6.24
CA ASP A 424 5.66 13.86 -5.04
C ASP A 424 7.13 14.17 -4.72
N LEU A 425 8.04 13.20 -4.93
CA LEU A 425 9.49 13.40 -4.80
C LEU A 425 10.02 14.39 -5.83
N MET A 426 9.57 14.31 -7.09
CA MET A 426 9.95 15.30 -8.12
C MET A 426 9.44 16.69 -7.76
N ALA A 427 8.20 16.83 -7.28
CA ALA A 427 7.66 18.11 -6.83
C ALA A 427 8.50 18.69 -5.67
N LEU A 428 8.89 17.85 -4.71
CA LEU A 428 9.79 18.23 -3.62
C LEU A 428 11.18 18.62 -4.14
N GLY A 429 11.73 17.89 -5.11
CA GLY A 429 13.01 18.21 -5.75
C GLY A 429 12.98 19.55 -6.50
N LEU A 430 11.90 19.85 -7.24
CA LEU A 430 11.69 21.14 -7.88
C LEU A 430 11.60 22.27 -6.84
N ARG A 431 10.88 22.05 -5.74
CA ARG A 431 10.77 23.01 -4.63
C ARG A 431 12.12 23.27 -3.96
N ALA A 432 12.90 22.22 -3.71
CA ALA A 432 14.24 22.34 -3.14
C ALA A 432 15.18 23.09 -4.09
N THR A 433 15.13 22.79 -5.38
CA THR A 433 15.92 23.49 -6.41
C THR A 433 15.52 24.96 -6.50
N ALA A 434 14.22 25.27 -6.49
CA ALA A 434 13.72 26.64 -6.47
C ALA A 434 14.22 27.42 -5.23
N PHE A 435 14.24 26.77 -4.06
CA PHE A 435 14.77 27.35 -2.84
C PHE A 435 16.28 27.62 -2.94
N LEU A 436 17.06 26.65 -3.43
CA LEU A 436 18.52 26.81 -3.61
C LEU A 436 18.85 27.94 -4.60
N LEU A 437 18.11 28.04 -5.70
CA LEU A 437 18.28 29.12 -6.67
C LEU A 437 17.99 30.51 -6.06
N ARG A 438 16.94 30.64 -5.24
CA ARG A 438 16.67 31.89 -4.51
C ARG A 438 17.79 32.23 -3.54
N LEU A 439 18.22 31.24 -2.75
CA LEU A 439 19.30 31.41 -1.79
C LEU A 439 20.59 31.87 -2.48
N VAL A 440 20.96 31.23 -3.59
CA VAL A 440 22.13 31.62 -4.40
C VAL A 440 21.95 33.03 -4.96
N GLY A 441 20.77 33.36 -5.49
CA GLY A 441 20.48 34.70 -6.00
C GLY A 441 20.64 35.78 -4.92
N ASP A 442 20.10 35.53 -3.72
CA ASP A 442 20.22 36.43 -2.57
C ASP A 442 21.68 36.56 -2.11
N ILE A 443 22.46 35.47 -2.10
CA ILE A 443 23.90 35.50 -1.80
C ILE A 443 24.63 36.38 -2.81
N PHE A 444 24.41 36.21 -4.11
CA PHE A 444 25.07 37.03 -5.14
C PHE A 444 24.75 38.52 -4.98
N LYS A 445 23.52 38.85 -4.59
CA LYS A 445 23.12 40.24 -4.33
C LYS A 445 23.96 40.87 -3.20
N HIS A 446 24.12 40.17 -2.08
CA HIS A 446 24.94 40.65 -0.94
C HIS A 446 26.44 40.58 -1.23
N LEU A 447 26.88 39.61 -2.04
CA LEU A 447 28.26 39.45 -2.45
C LEU A 447 28.72 40.63 -3.31
N GLY A 448 27.83 41.20 -4.14
CA GLY A 448 28.09 42.45 -4.87
C GLY A 448 28.47 43.60 -3.94
N ASP A 449 27.66 43.86 -2.91
CA ASP A 449 27.95 44.88 -1.90
C ASP A 449 29.25 44.57 -1.15
N GLY A 450 29.47 43.31 -0.78
CA GLY A 450 30.71 42.86 -0.13
C GLY A 450 31.97 43.10 -0.98
N LEU A 451 31.91 42.80 -2.28
CA LEU A 451 33.02 43.03 -3.21
C LEU A 451 33.33 44.53 -3.36
N THR A 452 32.31 45.39 -3.38
CA THR A 452 32.54 46.85 -3.42
C THR A 452 33.22 47.34 -2.14
N HIS A 453 32.84 46.85 -0.96
CA HIS A 453 33.52 47.18 0.29
C HIS A 453 34.96 46.65 0.32
N PHE A 454 35.20 45.44 -0.16
CA PHE A 454 36.55 44.87 -0.25
C PHE A 454 37.44 45.66 -1.21
N TYR A 455 36.89 46.09 -2.35
CA TYR A 455 37.57 46.97 -3.29
C TYR A 455 37.92 48.32 -2.66
N ASP A 456 37.01 48.92 -1.89
CA ASP A 456 37.25 50.18 -1.17
C ASP A 456 38.37 50.05 -0.10
N VAL A 457 38.62 48.87 0.48
CA VAL A 457 39.74 48.63 1.40
C VAL A 457 41.11 48.78 0.71
N PHE A 458 41.24 48.36 -0.55
CA PHE A 458 42.50 48.51 -1.31
C PHE A 458 42.82 49.97 -1.66
N ILE A 459 41.79 50.83 -1.71
CA ILE A 459 41.91 52.25 -2.06
C ILE A 459 41.77 53.13 -0.80
N PHE A 460 41.92 52.55 0.39
CA PHE A 460 41.63 53.22 1.65
C PHE A 460 42.44 54.51 1.86
N VAL A 461 43.72 54.55 1.44
CA VAL A 461 44.61 55.71 1.63
C VAL A 461 44.15 56.94 0.80
N PRO A 462 43.95 56.85 -0.53
CA PRO A 462 43.36 57.94 -1.31
C PRO A 462 41.96 58.36 -0.81
N LEU A 463 41.13 57.40 -0.42
CA LEU A 463 39.77 57.63 0.09
C LEU A 463 39.75 58.44 1.40
N TRP A 464 40.69 58.17 2.30
CA TRP A 464 40.83 58.91 3.55
C TRP A 464 41.24 60.36 3.30
N VAL A 465 42.20 60.59 2.39
CA VAL A 465 42.61 61.95 2.00
C VAL A 465 41.44 62.73 1.38
N GLU A 466 40.71 62.13 0.44
CA GLU A 466 39.54 62.75 -0.19
C GLU A 466 38.45 63.11 0.85
N LYS A 467 38.09 62.18 1.74
CA LYS A 467 37.06 62.42 2.76
C LYS A 467 37.46 63.52 3.74
N THR A 468 38.74 63.60 4.11
CA THR A 468 39.24 64.61 5.05
C THR A 468 39.24 66.00 4.42
N VAL A 469 39.65 66.10 3.14
CA VAL A 469 39.61 67.35 2.37
C VAL A 469 38.18 67.81 2.12
N LEU A 470 37.27 66.90 1.73
CA LEU A 470 35.85 67.24 1.54
C LEU A 470 35.17 67.65 2.85
N ALA A 471 35.50 67.01 3.98
CA ALA A 471 34.97 67.40 5.29
C ALA A 471 35.41 68.82 5.70
N GLN A 472 36.67 69.17 5.43
CA GLN A 472 37.19 70.53 5.68
C GLN A 472 36.53 71.58 4.77
N ILE A 473 36.31 71.27 3.49
CA ILE A 473 35.62 72.16 2.57
C ILE A 473 34.16 72.35 2.99
N ARG A 474 33.48 71.29 3.45
CA ARG A 474 32.08 71.35 3.91
C ARG A 474 31.96 72.18 5.19
N GLN A 475 32.87 72.02 6.15
CA GLN A 475 32.95 72.88 7.35
C GLN A 475 33.23 74.36 7.01
N HIS A 476 34.07 74.62 6.01
CA HIS A 476 34.32 75.99 5.55
C HIS A 476 33.12 76.63 4.87
N ARG A 477 32.24 75.84 4.24
CA ARG A 477 31.01 76.33 3.60
C ARG A 477 29.93 76.66 4.62
N GLU A 478 29.71 75.80 5.62
CA GLU A 478 28.77 76.07 6.72
C GLU A 478 29.17 77.29 7.55
N LYS A 479 30.48 77.56 7.70
CA LYS A 479 30.99 78.74 8.41
C LYS A 479 30.85 80.06 7.63
N ASN A 480 30.59 80.01 6.32
CA ASN A 480 30.43 81.19 5.46
C ASN A 480 28.95 81.56 5.19
N ASP A 481 28.00 80.69 5.54
CA ASP A 481 26.56 80.92 5.35
C ASP A 481 25.84 81.41 6.63
N GLU A 482 26.56 81.76 7.70
CA GLU A 482 25.98 82.51 8.82
C GLU A 482 25.68 83.96 8.39
N PRO A 483 24.41 84.42 8.38
CA PRO A 483 24.09 85.80 8.03
C PRO A 483 24.54 86.72 9.16
N LYS A 484 25.50 87.61 8.87
CA LYS A 484 25.88 88.72 9.75
C LYS A 484 24.73 89.73 9.87
N ILE A 485 23.83 89.53 10.83
CA ILE A 485 22.86 90.54 11.25
C ILE A 485 23.63 91.60 12.06
N THR A 486 23.96 92.70 11.40
CA THR A 486 24.45 93.91 12.08
C THR A 486 23.23 94.71 12.51
N LEU A 487 22.93 94.65 13.80
CA LEU A 487 21.92 95.46 14.48
C LEU A 487 22.20 96.96 14.25
N THR A 488 21.28 97.65 13.60
CA THR A 488 20.99 99.06 13.90
C THR A 488 19.54 99.14 14.33
N ALA A 489 19.36 99.53 15.58
CA ALA A 489 18.07 99.70 16.22
C ALA A 489 17.51 101.08 15.86
N HIS A 490 16.29 101.15 15.33
CA HIS A 490 15.22 101.97 15.90
C HIS A 490 13.86 101.70 15.23
N GLU A 491 12.82 101.83 16.06
CA GLU A 491 11.42 102.13 15.74
C GLU A 491 10.38 100.99 15.57
N VAL A 492 9.73 100.70 16.71
CA VAL A 492 8.28 100.84 16.99
C VAL A 492 7.23 100.02 16.18
N GLY A 493 6.38 99.31 16.93
CA GLY A 493 4.99 98.94 16.56
C GLY A 493 4.79 97.44 16.37
N VAL A 494 4.35 96.67 17.37
CA VAL A 494 2.94 96.42 17.73
C VAL A 494 2.05 96.18 16.49
N GLU A 495 1.73 94.92 16.18
CA GLU A 495 0.34 94.43 16.13
C GLU A 495 0.24 92.92 15.90
N GLN A 496 -0.87 92.39 16.41
CA GLN A 496 -1.36 91.02 16.41
C GLN A 496 -1.68 90.49 15.01
N VAL A 497 -1.85 89.16 14.86
CA VAL A 497 -3.13 88.49 14.54
C VAL A 497 -2.89 87.06 14.00
N MET A 498 -3.71 86.16 14.54
CA MET A 498 -4.02 84.77 14.17
C MET A 498 -4.04 84.43 12.67
N LYS A 499 -3.52 83.25 12.32
CA LYS A 499 -4.32 82.06 11.95
C LYS A 499 -3.45 80.82 11.80
#